data_AF-F8P1H7-F1
#
_entry.id   AF-F8P1H7-F1
#
_cell.length_a   1.000
_cell.length_b   1.000
_cell.length_c   1.000
_cell.angle_alpha   90.00
_cell.angle_beta   90.00
_cell.angle_gamma   90.00
#
_symmetry.space_group_name_H-M   'P 1'
#
loop_
_entity.id
_entity.type
_entity.pdbx_description
1 polymer ?
#
loop_
_entity_poly.entity_id
_entity_poly.type
_entity_poly.pdbx_seq_one_letter_code
_entity_poly.pdbx_strand_id
1 'polypeptide(L)'
;MVHGNTGRKLVVSVDIGTTFTATSFCILQRGKVPKFEEILRWPKQGCHATPDAKVPSIVYYDKDGKARAFGAEVEDEEIILQAESENWHKVEWWKLQLRPDHLPIINGLSLPILPEGLTVEKIFTDFLRYTMEQVKAYITATYGDGAKIWDALFPAMYVVLTTPNGWEGGQQNKMRQAAITAGIVDAEGGRRVRFVTEAEVRPCYMLLNAVV
;
A
#
# COMPACT_ATOMS: atom_id res chain seq x y z
N MET A 1 -19.58 -9.16 -31.94
CA MET A 1 -18.64 -9.88 -31.05
C MET A 1 -18.78 -9.32 -29.65
N VAL A 2 -19.36 -10.07 -28.72
CA VAL A 2 -19.54 -9.64 -27.32
C VAL A 2 -18.37 -10.17 -26.51
N HIS A 3 -17.42 -9.32 -26.13
CA HIS A 3 -16.38 -9.70 -25.19
C HIS A 3 -17.00 -9.81 -23.79
N GLY A 4 -16.96 -11.00 -23.22
CA GLY A 4 -17.63 -11.38 -21.99
C GLY A 4 -17.21 -10.53 -20.80
N ASN A 5 -18.16 -9.75 -20.28
CA ASN A 5 -18.06 -9.16 -18.95
C ASN A 5 -18.13 -10.30 -17.92
N THR A 6 -16.99 -10.79 -17.43
CA THR A 6 -16.94 -11.92 -16.48
C THR A 6 -17.56 -11.59 -15.11
N GLY A 7 -18.08 -10.38 -14.91
CA GLY A 7 -18.72 -9.94 -13.67
C GLY A 7 -17.78 -9.95 -12.47
N ARG A 8 -16.47 -10.09 -12.71
CA ARG A 8 -15.44 -10.12 -11.68
C ARG A 8 -14.82 -8.74 -11.51
N LYS A 9 -14.52 -8.39 -10.26
CA LYS A 9 -13.80 -7.15 -9.90
C LYS A 9 -12.73 -7.48 -8.87
N LEU A 10 -11.53 -6.93 -9.05
CA LEU A 10 -10.51 -6.95 -8.01
C LEU A 10 -10.68 -5.71 -7.13
N VAL A 11 -10.69 -5.92 -5.82
CA VAL A 11 -10.64 -4.84 -4.84
C VAL A 11 -9.48 -5.11 -3.91
N VAL A 12 -8.61 -4.12 -3.72
CA VAL A 12 -7.44 -4.20 -2.84
C VAL A 12 -7.61 -3.17 -1.74
N SER A 13 -7.44 -3.60 -0.49
CA SER A 13 -7.38 -2.72 0.67
C SER A 13 -5.94 -2.57 1.12
N VAL A 14 -5.48 -1.34 1.28
CA VAL A 14 -4.13 -1.01 1.73
C VAL A 14 -4.21 -0.13 2.96
N ASP A 15 -3.61 -0.59 4.04
CA ASP A 15 -3.41 0.16 5.27
C ASP A 15 -1.94 0.44 5.46
N ILE A 16 -1.45 1.59 4.97
CA ILE A 16 -0.08 2.04 5.24
C ILE A 16 -0.14 2.86 6.53
N GLY A 17 0.17 2.27 7.67
CA GLY A 17 0.27 2.98 8.95
C GLY A 17 1.62 3.69 9.14
N THR A 18 1.76 4.43 10.25
CA THR A 18 3.04 5.08 10.62
C THR A 18 4.15 4.06 10.90
N THR A 19 3.80 2.93 11.51
CA THR A 19 4.76 1.89 11.91
C THR A 19 4.69 0.65 11.02
N PHE A 20 3.48 0.20 10.70
CA PHE A 20 3.26 -1.01 9.93
C PHE A 20 2.27 -0.78 8.79
N THR A 21 2.47 -1.51 7.72
CA THR A 21 1.57 -1.62 6.59
C THR A 21 0.94 -3.00 6.55
N ALA A 22 -0.35 -3.09 6.23
CA ALA A 22 -1.05 -4.34 5.94
C ALA A 22 -1.82 -4.20 4.63
N THR A 23 -2.04 -5.32 3.95
CA THR A 23 -2.77 -5.31 2.68
C THR A 23 -3.59 -6.59 2.52
N SER A 24 -4.78 -6.43 1.97
CA SER A 24 -5.68 -7.54 1.63
C SER A 24 -6.36 -7.29 0.30
N PHE A 25 -6.89 -8.34 -0.30
CA PHE A 25 -7.63 -8.23 -1.55
C PHE A 25 -8.84 -9.17 -1.57
N CYS A 26 -9.76 -8.88 -2.48
CA CYS A 26 -10.90 -9.74 -2.80
C CYS A 26 -11.16 -9.71 -4.30
N ILE A 27 -11.35 -10.89 -4.89
CA ILE A 27 -11.88 -11.03 -6.24
C ILE A 27 -13.38 -11.25 -6.11
N LEU A 28 -14.15 -10.17 -6.30
CA LEU A 28 -15.61 -10.22 -6.30
C LEU A 28 -16.10 -10.96 -7.54
N GLN A 29 -17.13 -11.79 -7.38
CA GLN A 29 -17.84 -12.45 -8.46
C GLN A 29 -19.33 -12.45 -8.17
N ARG A 30 -20.16 -12.07 -9.15
CA ARG A 30 -21.62 -12.05 -9.00
C ARG A 30 -22.14 -13.42 -8.54
N GLY A 31 -22.97 -13.42 -7.49
CA GLY A 31 -23.59 -14.62 -6.92
C GLY A 31 -22.68 -15.47 -6.03
N LYS A 32 -21.43 -15.06 -5.81
CA LYS A 32 -20.53 -15.70 -4.83
C LYS A 32 -20.33 -14.82 -3.61
N VAL A 33 -20.21 -15.46 -2.46
CA VAL A 33 -19.83 -14.76 -1.21
C VAL A 33 -18.40 -14.24 -1.36
N PRO A 34 -18.14 -12.93 -1.09
CA PRO A 34 -16.80 -12.37 -1.11
C PRO A 34 -15.84 -13.12 -0.17
N LYS A 35 -14.67 -13.49 -0.66
CA LYS A 35 -13.58 -14.06 0.14
C LYS A 35 -12.42 -13.08 0.19
N PHE A 36 -12.02 -12.73 1.40
CA PHE A 36 -10.92 -11.81 1.68
C PHE A 36 -9.64 -12.60 1.89
N GLU A 37 -8.55 -12.15 1.27
CA GLU A 37 -7.24 -12.76 1.39
C GLU A 37 -6.23 -11.68 1.78
N GLU A 38 -5.50 -11.92 2.87
CA GLU A 38 -4.43 -11.04 3.34
C GLU A 38 -3.11 -11.39 2.67
N ILE A 39 -2.27 -10.38 2.44
CA ILE A 39 -0.90 -10.58 2.01
C ILE A 39 -0.06 -10.96 3.23
N LEU A 40 0.24 -12.25 3.33
CA LEU A 40 0.96 -12.85 4.47
C LEU A 40 2.44 -13.14 4.16
N ARG A 41 2.90 -12.85 2.95
CA ARG A 41 4.27 -13.12 2.50
C ARG A 41 4.84 -11.85 1.90
N TRP A 42 5.69 -11.20 2.66
CA TRP A 42 6.44 -10.04 2.23
C TRP A 42 7.92 -10.43 1.99
N PRO A 43 8.61 -9.79 1.03
CA PRO A 43 10.03 -10.02 0.80
C PRO A 43 10.86 -9.92 2.08
N LYS A 44 11.78 -10.87 2.26
CA LYS A 44 12.68 -10.99 3.44
C LYS A 44 11.97 -11.01 4.81
N GLN A 45 10.64 -11.09 4.86
CA GLN A 45 9.91 -11.27 6.11
C GLN A 45 10.00 -12.73 6.57
N GLY A 46 11.03 -13.00 7.36
CA GLY A 46 11.19 -14.22 8.16
C GLY A 46 11.34 -15.51 7.36
N CYS A 47 12.58 -15.92 7.10
CA CYS A 47 12.92 -17.34 6.94
C CYS A 47 12.71 -18.17 8.23
N HIS A 48 12.47 -17.50 9.38
CA HIS A 48 12.34 -18.11 10.71
C HIS A 48 11.12 -17.66 11.55
N ALA A 49 10.20 -16.85 11.01
CA ALA A 49 9.02 -16.38 11.74
C ALA A 49 7.73 -16.73 11.00
N THR A 50 6.65 -16.95 11.75
CA THR A 50 5.29 -17.19 11.27
C THR A 50 4.85 -16.12 10.25
N PRO A 51 4.04 -16.48 9.23
CA PRO A 51 3.46 -15.49 8.32
C PRO A 51 2.77 -14.37 9.10
N ASP A 52 3.11 -13.13 8.81
CA ASP A 52 2.52 -11.94 9.41
C ASP A 52 1.90 -11.08 8.30
N ALA A 53 0.68 -10.60 8.56
CA ALA A 53 -0.04 -9.72 7.64
C ALA A 53 0.57 -8.31 7.60
N LYS A 54 1.38 -7.95 8.60
CA LYS A 54 1.97 -6.62 8.75
C LYS A 54 3.43 -6.60 8.34
N VAL A 55 3.82 -5.59 7.58
CA VAL A 55 5.21 -5.29 7.23
C VAL A 55 5.59 -3.90 7.78
N PRO A 56 6.82 -3.65 8.25
CA PRO A 56 7.22 -2.32 8.69
C PRO A 56 7.00 -1.23 7.60
N SER A 57 6.56 -0.03 7.97
CA SER A 57 6.39 1.10 7.03
C SER A 57 7.69 1.89 6.87
N ILE A 58 8.78 1.22 6.52
CA ILE A 58 10.13 1.79 6.43
C ILE A 58 10.72 1.58 5.04
N VAL A 59 11.60 2.49 4.62
CA VAL A 59 12.22 2.46 3.29
C VAL A 59 13.67 2.91 3.36
N TYR A 60 14.56 2.26 2.61
CA TYR A 60 15.88 2.79 2.29
C TYR A 60 15.86 3.57 0.97
N TYR A 61 16.44 4.76 0.96
CA TYR A 61 16.69 5.56 -0.25
C TYR A 61 18.18 5.72 -0.49
N ASP A 62 18.62 5.58 -1.74
CA ASP A 62 19.97 5.99 -2.11
C ASP A 62 20.09 7.53 -2.19
N LYS A 63 21.32 8.02 -2.40
CA LYS A 63 21.64 9.45 -2.54
C LYS A 63 20.89 10.15 -3.68
N ASP A 64 20.41 9.40 -4.68
CA ASP A 64 19.68 9.93 -5.83
C ASP A 64 18.16 9.94 -5.56
N GLY A 65 17.75 9.61 -4.33
CA GLY A 65 16.36 9.56 -3.91
C GLY A 65 15.60 8.37 -4.49
N LYS A 66 16.28 7.31 -4.94
CA LYS A 66 15.64 6.08 -5.42
C LYS A 66 15.47 5.09 -4.27
N ALA A 67 14.26 4.54 -4.14
CA ALA A 67 14.00 3.52 -3.15
C ALA A 67 14.77 2.23 -3.47
N ARG A 68 15.39 1.63 -2.45
CA ARG A 68 16.28 0.46 -2.58
C ARG A 68 15.79 -0.77 -1.86
N ALA A 69 15.11 -0.58 -0.73
CA ALA A 69 14.52 -1.67 0.04
C ALA A 69 13.31 -1.14 0.81
N PHE A 70 12.33 -2.01 1.04
CA PHE A 70 11.07 -1.68 1.70
C PHE A 70 10.77 -2.67 2.81
N GLY A 71 10.12 -2.19 3.86
CA GLY A 71 9.54 -3.06 4.88
C GLY A 71 10.55 -3.97 5.55
N ALA A 72 10.26 -5.26 5.60
CA ALA A 72 11.14 -6.25 6.24
C ALA A 72 12.51 -6.35 5.57
N GLU A 73 12.65 -5.97 4.29
CA GLU A 73 13.95 -5.96 3.60
C GLU A 73 14.91 -4.96 4.23
N VAL A 74 14.41 -3.87 4.82
CA VAL A 74 15.24 -2.86 5.51
C VAL A 74 15.90 -3.41 6.78
N GLU A 75 15.39 -4.53 7.30
CA GLU A 75 15.91 -5.21 8.50
C GLU A 75 16.75 -6.45 8.16
N ASP A 76 16.91 -6.78 6.88
CA ASP A 76 17.73 -7.91 6.41
C ASP A 76 19.22 -7.57 6.50
N GLU A 77 20.03 -8.50 7.03
CA GLU A 77 21.46 -8.28 7.29
C GLU A 77 22.25 -7.91 6.02
N GLU A 78 21.95 -8.55 4.89
CA GLU A 78 22.63 -8.26 3.61
C GLU A 78 22.29 -6.85 3.12
N ILE A 79 21.03 -6.45 3.26
CA ILE A 79 20.54 -5.13 2.88
C ILE A 79 21.11 -4.04 3.80
N ILE A 80 21.23 -4.30 5.11
CA ILE A 80 21.83 -3.36 6.05
C ILE A 80 23.30 -3.11 5.69
N LEU A 81 24.09 -4.16 5.45
CA LEU A 81 25.49 -4.03 5.04
C LEU A 81 25.61 -3.27 3.71
N GLN A 82 24.73 -3.53 2.76
CA GLN A 82 24.70 -2.80 1.50
C GLN A 82 24.36 -1.32 1.71
N ALA A 83 23.32 -1.03 2.50
CA ALA A 83 22.88 0.33 2.82
C ALA A 83 23.99 1.15 3.49
N GLU A 84 24.75 0.56 4.41
CA GLU A 84 25.90 1.21 5.03
C GLU A 84 27.02 1.48 4.01
N SER A 85 27.35 0.51 3.16
CA SER A 85 28.42 0.64 2.17
C SER A 85 28.10 1.67 1.07
N GLU A 86 26.83 1.76 0.66
CA GLU A 86 26.35 2.65 -0.39
C GLU A 86 25.79 3.98 0.16
N ASN A 87 25.84 4.18 1.48
CA ASN A 87 25.30 5.34 2.19
C ASN A 87 23.82 5.61 1.90
N TRP A 88 22.97 4.59 1.99
CA TRP A 88 21.53 4.75 1.89
C TRP A 88 20.96 5.38 3.17
N HIS A 89 19.89 6.16 3.01
CA HIS A 89 19.17 6.80 4.09
C HIS A 89 17.95 5.97 4.49
N LYS A 90 17.91 5.51 5.75
CA LYS A 90 16.71 4.90 6.34
C LYS A 90 15.67 5.97 6.61
N VAL A 91 14.45 5.75 6.13
CA VAL A 91 13.31 6.65 6.35
C VAL A 91 12.20 5.88 7.06
N GLU A 92 11.87 6.32 8.27
CA GLU A 92 10.83 5.75 9.15
C GLU A 92 9.91 6.85 9.68
N TRP A 93 8.70 6.47 10.10
CA TRP A 93 7.65 7.37 10.59
C TRP A 93 7.26 8.53 9.65
N TRP A 94 7.67 8.45 8.38
CA TRP A 94 7.46 9.46 7.36
C TRP A 94 5.99 9.81 7.13
N LYS A 95 5.05 8.88 7.38
CA LYS A 95 3.61 9.15 7.29
C LYS A 95 3.17 10.31 8.20
N LEU A 96 3.88 10.58 9.30
CA LEU A 96 3.57 11.72 10.19
C LEU A 96 3.70 13.08 9.48
N GLN A 97 4.49 13.18 8.42
CA GLN A 97 4.60 14.38 7.57
C GLN A 97 3.33 14.63 6.71
N LEU A 98 2.44 13.63 6.57
CA LEU A 98 1.12 13.81 5.93
C LEU A 98 0.03 14.25 6.93
N ARG A 99 0.37 14.44 8.22
CA ARG A 99 -0.62 14.84 9.21
C ARG A 99 -1.22 16.20 8.85
N PRO A 100 -2.56 16.35 8.80
CA PRO A 100 -3.18 17.65 8.61
C PRO A 100 -2.88 18.63 9.75
N ASP A 101 -2.58 19.88 9.41
CA ASP A 101 -2.28 20.96 10.37
C ASP A 101 -3.47 21.34 11.27
N HIS A 102 -4.70 21.07 10.83
CA HIS A 102 -5.91 21.38 11.61
C HIS A 102 -6.16 20.42 12.77
N LEU A 103 -5.42 19.31 12.85
CA LEU A 103 -5.54 18.38 13.97
C LEU A 103 -4.73 18.88 15.17
N PRO A 104 -5.12 18.52 16.41
CA PRO A 104 -4.42 18.96 17.61
C PRO A 104 -2.92 18.67 17.56
N ILE A 105 -2.12 19.66 17.99
CA ILE A 105 -0.68 19.51 18.13
C ILE A 105 -0.40 18.39 19.12
N ILE A 106 0.45 17.45 18.71
CA ILE A 106 0.90 16.37 19.59
C ILE A 106 2.17 16.87 20.28
N ASN A 107 2.06 17.21 21.57
CA ASN A 107 3.20 17.67 22.35
C ASN A 107 4.32 16.61 22.34
N GLY A 108 5.54 17.03 22.01
CA GLY A 108 6.70 16.14 21.93
C GLY A 108 6.82 15.35 20.62
N LEU A 109 5.94 15.56 19.64
CA LEU A 109 6.09 14.96 18.31
C LEU A 109 7.21 15.65 17.54
N SER A 110 8.32 14.95 17.33
CA SER A 110 9.34 15.33 16.36
C SER A 110 9.02 14.70 15.02
N LEU A 111 8.82 15.51 13.98
CA LEU A 111 8.63 15.00 12.63
C LEU A 111 9.99 14.49 12.08
N PRO A 112 10.02 13.34 11.39
CA PRO A 112 11.26 12.84 10.80
C PRO A 112 11.74 13.82 9.73
N ILE A 113 13.04 14.14 9.75
CA ILE A 113 13.67 14.92 8.69
C ILE A 113 13.86 14.01 7.48
N LEU A 114 13.30 14.39 6.35
CA LEU A 114 13.47 13.65 5.10
C LEU A 114 14.78 14.08 4.41
N PRO A 115 15.46 13.17 3.70
CA PRO A 115 16.58 13.51 2.82
C PRO A 115 16.21 14.64 1.83
N GLU A 116 17.20 15.41 1.41
CA GLU A 116 17.01 16.52 0.48
C GLU A 116 16.36 16.02 -0.82
N GLY A 117 15.35 16.75 -1.31
CA GLY A 117 14.60 16.38 -2.51
C GLY A 117 13.58 15.25 -2.32
N LEU A 118 13.54 14.59 -1.16
CA LEU A 118 12.56 13.54 -0.86
C LEU A 118 11.30 14.14 -0.21
N THR A 119 10.15 13.94 -0.85
CA THR A 119 8.84 14.38 -0.32
C THR A 119 8.07 13.21 0.27
N VAL A 120 7.17 13.48 1.21
CA VAL A 120 6.32 12.44 1.82
C VAL A 120 5.36 11.84 0.79
N GLU A 121 4.88 12.61 -0.18
CA GLU A 121 4.07 12.14 -1.29
C GLU A 121 4.82 11.15 -2.17
N LYS A 122 6.13 11.39 -2.41
CA LYS A 122 6.98 10.45 -3.13
C LYS A 122 7.16 9.15 -2.36
N ILE A 123 7.43 9.23 -1.05
CA ILE A 123 7.58 8.02 -0.22
C ILE A 123 6.29 7.20 -0.22
N PHE A 124 5.14 7.86 -0.06
CA PHE A 124 3.84 7.20 -0.12
C PHE A 124 3.58 6.56 -1.49
N THR A 125 3.97 7.23 -2.58
CA THR A 125 3.88 6.70 -3.96
C THR A 125 4.74 5.46 -4.15
N ASP A 126 5.99 5.50 -3.72
CA ASP A 126 6.93 4.38 -3.86
C ASP A 126 6.48 3.18 -2.99
N PHE A 127 6.00 3.44 -1.77
CA PHE A 127 5.48 2.40 -0.89
C PHE A 127 4.20 1.75 -1.44
N LEU A 128 3.28 2.55 -1.99
CA LEU A 128 2.08 2.03 -2.65
C LEU A 128 2.43 1.14 -3.85
N ARG A 129 3.44 1.54 -4.64
CA ARG A 129 3.92 0.74 -5.78
C ARG A 129 4.46 -0.61 -5.29
N TYR A 130 5.34 -0.59 -4.29
CA TYR A 130 5.85 -1.80 -3.64
C TYR A 130 4.74 -2.71 -3.14
N THR A 131 3.76 -2.17 -2.40
CA THR A 131 2.61 -2.93 -1.91
C THR A 131 1.84 -3.61 -3.05
N MET A 132 1.59 -2.89 -4.16
CA MET A 132 0.84 -3.43 -5.28
C MET A 132 1.62 -4.52 -6.03
N GLU A 133 2.95 -4.41 -6.09
CA GLU A 133 3.82 -5.48 -6.60
C GLU A 133 3.70 -6.76 -5.76
N GLN A 134 3.59 -6.64 -4.43
CA GLN A 134 3.36 -7.80 -3.55
C GLN A 134 1.99 -8.44 -3.76
N VAL A 135 0.94 -7.62 -3.95
CA VAL A 135 -0.40 -8.13 -4.29
C VAL A 135 -0.39 -8.88 -5.61
N LYS A 136 0.27 -8.32 -6.63
CA LYS A 136 0.45 -8.97 -7.93
C LYS A 136 1.16 -10.32 -7.76
N ALA A 137 2.31 -10.33 -7.09
CA ALA A 137 3.10 -11.53 -6.85
C ALA A 137 2.25 -12.61 -6.16
N TYR A 138 1.52 -12.25 -5.11
CA TYR A 138 0.63 -13.16 -4.39
C TYR A 138 -0.45 -13.76 -5.29
N ILE A 139 -1.19 -12.93 -6.05
CA ILE A 139 -2.26 -13.42 -6.93
C ILE A 139 -1.68 -14.33 -8.02
N THR A 140 -0.54 -13.96 -8.60
CA THR A 140 0.11 -14.74 -9.66
C THR A 140 0.61 -16.09 -9.18
N ALA A 141 1.06 -16.19 -7.92
CA ALA A 141 1.59 -17.42 -7.33
C ALA A 141 0.49 -18.33 -6.75
N THR A 142 -0.60 -17.75 -6.22
CA THR A 142 -1.65 -18.51 -5.52
C THR A 142 -2.68 -19.12 -6.47
N TYR A 143 -3.00 -18.46 -7.58
CA TYR A 143 -4.06 -18.89 -8.49
C TYR A 143 -3.49 -19.54 -9.76
N GLY A 144 -4.06 -20.65 -10.22
CA GLY A 144 -3.56 -21.40 -11.39
C GLY A 144 -3.48 -20.61 -12.71
N ASP A 145 -4.38 -19.64 -12.93
CA ASP A 145 -4.33 -18.66 -14.03
C ASP A 145 -4.03 -17.24 -13.51
N GLY A 146 -3.25 -17.13 -12.42
CA GLY A 146 -3.07 -15.89 -11.66
C GLY A 146 -2.59 -14.70 -12.50
N ALA A 147 -1.67 -14.91 -13.45
CA ALA A 147 -1.23 -13.87 -14.38
C ALA A 147 -2.37 -13.33 -15.26
N LYS A 148 -3.17 -14.22 -15.86
CA LYS A 148 -4.33 -13.81 -16.66
C LYS A 148 -5.41 -13.13 -15.82
N ILE A 149 -5.60 -13.59 -14.57
CA ILE A 149 -6.52 -12.96 -13.62
C ILE A 149 -6.06 -11.53 -13.32
N TRP A 150 -4.79 -11.35 -13.01
CA TRP A 150 -4.21 -10.03 -12.76
C TRP A 150 -4.39 -9.11 -13.98
N ASP A 151 -3.93 -9.53 -15.16
CA ASP A 151 -3.97 -8.70 -16.36
C ASP A 151 -5.41 -8.30 -16.75
N ALA A 152 -6.38 -9.19 -16.52
CA ALA A 152 -7.78 -8.91 -16.79
C ALA A 152 -8.45 -7.97 -15.76
N LEU A 153 -8.06 -8.04 -14.48
CA LEU A 153 -8.74 -7.31 -13.40
C LEU A 153 -8.03 -6.03 -12.96
N PHE A 154 -6.70 -5.97 -13.09
CA PHE A 154 -5.86 -4.83 -12.69
C PHE A 154 -6.32 -3.50 -13.32
N PRO A 155 -6.59 -3.40 -14.64
CA PRO A 155 -6.96 -2.13 -15.26
C PRO A 155 -8.22 -1.48 -14.67
N ALA A 156 -9.15 -2.30 -14.16
CA ALA A 156 -10.46 -1.88 -13.61
C ALA A 156 -10.57 -2.07 -12.08
N MET A 157 -9.45 -2.32 -11.40
CA MET A 157 -9.39 -2.56 -9.96
C MET A 157 -9.87 -1.35 -9.15
N TYR A 158 -10.42 -1.63 -7.97
CA TYR A 158 -10.72 -0.66 -6.92
C TYR A 158 -9.67 -0.74 -5.81
N VAL A 159 -9.26 0.41 -5.30
CA VAL A 159 -8.30 0.51 -4.19
C VAL A 159 -8.98 1.20 -3.04
N VAL A 160 -8.92 0.59 -1.86
CA VAL A 160 -9.40 1.17 -0.61
C VAL A 160 -8.18 1.51 0.24
N LEU A 161 -7.99 2.79 0.52
CA LEU A 161 -6.93 3.26 1.40
C LEU A 161 -7.51 3.58 2.77
N THR A 162 -6.86 3.14 3.84
CA THR A 162 -7.23 3.54 5.19
C THR A 162 -6.59 4.88 5.54
N THR A 163 -7.26 5.65 6.39
CA THR A 163 -6.74 6.92 6.90
C THR A 163 -7.05 7.08 8.38
N PRO A 164 -6.17 7.73 9.16
CA PRO A 164 -6.52 8.11 10.53
C PRO A 164 -7.74 9.03 10.56
N ASN A 165 -8.46 9.03 11.67
CA ASN A 165 -9.61 9.92 11.85
C ASN A 165 -9.23 11.39 11.63
N GLY A 166 -10.07 12.12 10.88
CA GLY A 166 -9.86 13.53 10.55
C GLY A 166 -8.91 13.80 9.38
N TRP A 167 -8.38 12.76 8.72
CA TRP A 167 -7.65 12.89 7.46
C TRP A 167 -8.64 12.89 6.28
N GLU A 168 -9.22 14.06 6.04
CA GLU A 168 -10.23 14.27 5.00
C GLU A 168 -9.75 15.29 3.96
N GLY A 169 -10.49 15.42 2.86
CA GLY A 169 -10.24 16.45 1.84
C GLY A 169 -8.83 16.40 1.27
N GLY A 170 -7.99 17.37 1.65
CA GLY A 170 -6.64 17.55 1.12
C GLY A 170 -5.73 16.33 1.27
N GLN A 171 -5.73 15.66 2.44
CA GLN A 171 -4.85 14.50 2.65
C GLN A 171 -5.28 13.29 1.82
N GLN A 172 -6.58 13.01 1.76
CA GLN A 172 -7.10 11.96 0.88
C GLN A 172 -6.80 12.29 -0.59
N ASN A 173 -6.84 13.57 -0.97
CA ASN A 173 -6.45 13.97 -2.32
C ASN A 173 -4.96 13.69 -2.59
N LYS A 174 -4.06 14.03 -1.67
CA LYS A 174 -2.63 13.70 -1.78
C LYS A 174 -2.39 12.19 -1.95
N MET A 175 -3.02 11.38 -1.10
CA MET A 175 -2.93 9.92 -1.17
C MET A 175 -3.51 9.36 -2.48
N ARG A 176 -4.61 9.94 -2.98
CA ARG A 176 -5.18 9.58 -4.28
C ARG A 176 -4.25 9.92 -5.44
N GLN A 177 -3.61 11.09 -5.42
CA GLN A 177 -2.63 11.48 -6.44
C GLN A 177 -1.39 10.58 -6.40
N ALA A 178 -0.95 10.16 -5.22
CA ALA A 178 0.11 9.18 -5.09
C ALA A 178 -0.26 7.82 -5.69
N ALA A 179 -1.50 7.34 -5.50
CA ALA A 179 -1.97 6.10 -6.14
C ALA A 179 -2.01 6.19 -7.68
N ILE A 180 -2.39 7.35 -8.23
CA ILE A 180 -2.33 7.62 -9.68
C ILE A 180 -0.87 7.65 -10.15
N THR A 181 0.00 8.36 -9.45
CA THR A 181 1.44 8.49 -9.76
C THR A 181 2.18 7.14 -9.66
N ALA A 182 1.74 6.27 -8.76
CA ALA A 182 2.24 4.90 -8.63
C ALA A 182 1.83 4.00 -9.81
N GLY A 183 0.91 4.43 -10.67
CA GLY A 183 0.38 3.66 -11.79
C GLY A 183 -0.60 2.57 -11.38
N ILE A 184 -1.14 2.65 -10.15
CA ILE A 184 -2.08 1.66 -9.61
C ILE A 184 -3.47 1.84 -10.22
N VAL A 185 -3.82 3.09 -10.52
CA VAL A 185 -5.00 3.47 -11.28
C VAL A 185 -4.58 4.45 -12.37
N ASP A 186 -5.34 4.50 -13.46
CA ASP A 186 -5.17 5.51 -14.50
C ASP A 186 -5.56 6.92 -14.00
N ALA A 187 -5.22 7.95 -14.79
CA ALA A 187 -5.50 9.34 -14.45
C ALA A 187 -6.99 9.62 -14.19
N GLU A 188 -7.88 8.94 -14.91
CA GLU A 188 -9.34 9.02 -14.72
C GLU A 188 -9.87 8.08 -13.62
N GLY A 189 -8.99 7.23 -13.09
CA GLY A 189 -9.27 6.18 -12.13
C GLY A 189 -9.26 6.64 -10.69
N GLY A 190 -9.00 7.91 -10.41
CA GLY A 190 -9.02 8.46 -9.04
C GLY A 190 -10.32 8.18 -8.27
N ARG A 191 -11.45 8.06 -8.97
CA ARG A 191 -12.76 7.67 -8.40
C ARG A 191 -12.82 6.23 -7.87
N ARG A 192 -11.91 5.36 -8.33
CA ARG A 192 -11.76 3.97 -7.88
C ARG A 192 -10.87 3.86 -6.63
N VAL A 193 -10.22 4.96 -6.24
CA VAL A 193 -9.54 5.09 -4.94
C VAL A 193 -10.53 5.60 -3.91
N ARG A 194 -10.94 4.69 -3.02
CA ARG A 194 -11.87 4.94 -1.91
C ARG A 194 -11.11 5.04 -0.60
N PHE A 195 -11.70 5.72 0.36
CA PHE A 195 -11.11 5.94 1.67
C PHE A 195 -12.06 5.42 2.75
N VAL A 196 -11.49 4.78 3.75
CA VAL A 196 -12.17 4.34 4.97
C VAL A 196 -11.32 4.80 6.15
N THR A 197 -11.95 5.19 7.26
CA THR A 197 -11.17 5.56 8.45
C THR A 197 -10.68 4.33 9.19
N GLU A 198 -9.50 4.38 9.81
CA GLU A 198 -8.93 3.27 10.60
C GLU A 198 -9.90 2.77 11.69
N ALA A 199 -10.73 3.67 12.26
CA ALA A 199 -11.75 3.31 13.25
C ALA A 199 -12.93 2.49 12.66
N GLU A 200 -13.17 2.60 11.35
CA GLU A 200 -14.19 1.85 10.62
C GLU A 200 -13.63 0.55 10.02
N VAL A 201 -12.31 0.35 10.09
CA VAL A 201 -11.65 -0.88 9.63
C VAL A 201 -11.98 -2.02 10.59
N ARG A 202 -13.04 -2.77 10.25
CA ARG A 202 -13.11 -4.18 10.63
C ARG A 202 -12.49 -5.01 9.50
N PRO A 203 -11.65 -6.02 9.78
CA PRO A 203 -10.96 -6.83 8.76
C PRO A 203 -11.87 -7.37 7.63
N CYS A 204 -13.18 -7.54 7.87
CA CYS A 204 -14.15 -7.99 6.87
C CYS A 204 -14.99 -6.87 6.20
N TYR A 205 -14.86 -5.60 6.58
CA TYR A 205 -15.81 -4.53 6.20
C TYR A 205 -15.27 -3.52 5.18
N MET A 206 -13.95 -3.48 4.96
CA MET A 206 -13.32 -2.51 4.03
C MET A 206 -13.76 -2.65 2.56
N LEU A 207 -14.26 -3.81 2.14
CA LEU A 207 -14.56 -4.07 0.71
C LEU A 207 -16.05 -4.11 0.36
N LEU A 208 -16.95 -4.23 1.35
CA LEU A 208 -18.39 -4.40 1.10
C LEU A 208 -19.15 -3.07 0.94
N ASN A 209 -18.72 -1.99 1.59
CA ASN A 209 -19.38 -0.69 1.49
C ASN A 209 -18.77 0.26 0.43
N ALA A 210 -17.65 -0.12 -0.20
CA ALA A 210 -16.96 0.75 -1.17
C ALA A 210 -17.27 0.44 -2.64
N VAL A 211 -17.89 -0.72 -2.94
CA VAL A 211 -17.99 -1.27 -4.32
C VAL A 211 -19.38 -1.85 -4.65
N VAL A 212 -20.32 -1.87 -3.69
CA VAL A 212 -21.73 -2.24 -3.91
C VAL A 212 -22.56 -0.99 -4.13
#